data_AF-A0A6J6PX09-F1
#
_entry.id   AF-A0A6J6PX09-F1
#
_cell.length_a   1.000
_cell.length_b   1.000
_cell.length_c   1.000
_cell.angle_alpha   90.00
_cell.angle_beta   90.00
_cell.angle_gamma   90.00
#
_symmetry.space_group_name_H-M   'P 1'
#
loop_
_entity.id
_entity.type
_entity.pdbx_description
1 polymer ?
#
loop_
_entity_poly.entity_id
_entity_poly.type
_entity_poly.pdbx_seq_one_letter_code
_entity_poly.pdbx_strand_id
1 'polypeptide(L)'
;MRWREIPSMVIAREGEVTIKVMLASRFQEAIDEAAMRLGEIDADAYTAGWNRDPWIDASDTPDLLAPRIASELEAELSVEKLDELLKNLGEK
;
A
#
# COMPACT_ATOMS: atom_id res chain seq x y z
N MET A 1 0.64 5.22 -1.32
CA MET A 1 1.73 4.97 -0.36
C MET A 1 1.85 3.48 -0.25
N ARG A 2 3.04 2.95 -0.48
CA ARG A 2 3.30 1.52 -0.52
C ARG A 2 4.58 1.18 0.21
N TRP A 3 4.65 -0.04 0.71
CA TRP A 3 5.88 -0.65 1.17
C TRP A 3 6.35 -1.61 0.09
N ARG A 4 7.47 -1.28 -0.56
CA ARG A 4 7.95 -1.95 -1.78
C ARG A 4 6.84 -2.04 -2.84
N GLU A 5 6.26 -3.22 -3.02
CA GLU A 5 5.22 -3.53 -4.01
C GLU A 5 3.82 -3.59 -3.39
N ILE A 6 3.69 -3.56 -2.06
CA ILE A 6 2.41 -3.75 -1.36
C ILE A 6 1.85 -2.39 -0.91
N PRO A 7 0.66 -1.97 -1.38
CA PRO A 7 0.07 -0.71 -0.95
C PRO A 7 -0.45 -0.81 0.48
N SER A 8 -0.34 0.28 1.24
CA SER A 8 -0.80 0.35 2.64
C SER A 8 -1.92 1.36 2.83
N MET A 9 -1.84 2.50 2.13
CA MET A 9 -2.87 3.54 2.21
C MET A 9 -2.89 4.40 0.95
N VAL A 10 -4.07 4.94 0.69
CA VAL A 10 -4.33 5.95 -0.33
C VAL A 10 -4.36 7.32 0.32
N ILE A 11 -3.68 8.28 -0.31
CA ILE A 11 -3.64 9.66 0.14
C ILE A 11 -4.15 10.52 -1.02
N ALA A 12 -5.25 11.24 -0.80
CA ALA A 12 -5.75 12.25 -1.73
C ALA A 12 -5.63 13.62 -1.08
N ARG A 13 -5.32 14.64 -1.89
CA ARG A 13 -5.19 16.01 -1.40
C ARG A 13 -5.73 17.00 -2.42
N GLU A 14 -6.33 18.07 -1.92
CA GLU A 14 -6.79 19.21 -2.70
C GLU A 14 -6.58 20.49 -1.88
N GLY A 15 -5.66 21.35 -2.32
CA GLY A 15 -5.26 22.53 -1.54
C GLY A 15 -4.75 22.16 -0.15
N GLU A 16 -5.46 22.60 0.89
CA GLU A 16 -5.16 22.31 2.31
C GLU A 16 -5.83 21.02 2.81
N VAL A 17 -6.79 20.48 2.06
CA VAL A 17 -7.51 19.25 2.43
C VAL A 17 -6.63 18.04 2.10
N THR A 18 -6.40 17.18 3.07
CA THR A 18 -5.71 15.90 2.88
C THR A 18 -6.53 14.78 3.52
N ILE A 19 -6.93 13.81 2.70
CA ILE A 19 -7.64 12.61 3.12
C ILE A 19 -6.70 11.42 3.00
N LYS A 20 -6.68 10.59 4.03
CA LYS A 20 -5.90 9.36 4.09
C LYS A 20 -6.85 8.22 4.37
N VAL A 21 -6.85 7.22 3.49
CA VAL A 21 -7.65 6.00 3.65
C VAL A 21 -6.69 4.83 3.76
N MET A 22 -6.71 4.19 4.93
CA MET A 22 -5.98 2.95 5.18
C MET A 22 -6.65 1.81 4.41
N LEU A 23 -5.86 0.93 3.80
CA LEU A 23 -6.38 -0.31 3.23
C LEU A 23 -6.70 -1.32 4.34
N ALA A 24 -7.43 -2.37 3.98
CA ALA A 24 -7.76 -3.49 4.85
C ALA A 24 -6.51 -4.10 5.53
N SER A 25 -6.70 -4.62 6.76
CA SER A 25 -5.60 -5.14 7.59
C SER A 25 -4.73 -6.20 6.91
N ARG A 26 -5.29 -6.98 5.98
CA ARG A 26 -4.55 -7.98 5.19
C ARG A 26 -3.36 -7.41 4.41
N PHE A 27 -3.41 -6.14 4.03
CA PHE A 27 -2.28 -5.47 3.37
C PHE A 27 -1.14 -5.22 4.34
N GLN A 28 -1.47 -4.83 5.58
CA GLN A 28 -0.47 -4.66 6.64
C GLN A 28 0.15 -6.01 7.02
N GLU A 29 -0.67 -7.06 7.17
CA GLU A 29 -0.19 -8.42 7.41
C GLU A 29 0.74 -8.90 6.29
N ALA A 30 0.41 -8.62 5.03
CA ALA A 30 1.27 -8.94 3.90
C ALA A 30 2.60 -8.15 3.94
N ILE A 31 2.58 -6.86 4.31
CA ILE A 31 3.81 -6.07 4.48
C ILE A 31 4.71 -6.67 5.57
N ASP A 32 4.13 -7.05 6.70
CA ASP A 32 4.86 -7.64 7.81
C ASP A 32 5.45 -9.01 7.40
N GLU A 33 4.70 -9.85 6.70
CA GLU A 33 5.23 -11.10 6.11
C GLU A 33 6.34 -10.85 5.10
N ALA A 34 6.18 -9.87 4.21
CA ALA A 34 7.18 -9.53 3.21
C ALA A 34 8.49 -9.08 3.86
N ALA A 35 8.41 -8.23 4.88
CA ALA A 35 9.56 -7.80 5.67
C ALA A 35 10.24 -8.99 6.36
N MET A 36 9.47 -9.90 6.96
CA MET A 36 10.00 -11.13 7.55
C MET A 36 10.71 -12.02 6.53
N ARG A 37 10.12 -12.23 5.34
CA ARG A 37 10.72 -13.05 4.27
C ARG A 37 12.01 -12.47 3.71
N LEU A 38 12.07 -11.14 3.58
CA LEU A 38 13.27 -10.44 3.12
C LEU A 38 14.35 -10.29 4.21
N GLY A 39 14.02 -10.61 5.46
CA GLY A 39 14.90 -10.34 6.60
C GLY A 39 14.99 -8.85 6.96
N GLU A 40 14.09 -8.02 6.45
CA GLU A 40 14.01 -6.57 6.70
C GLU A 40 13.17 -6.26 7.94
N ILE A 41 13.41 -7.04 9.00
CA ILE A 41 12.70 -6.94 10.28
C ILE A 41 13.28 -5.86 11.20
N ASP A 42 14.49 -5.38 10.89
CA ASP A 42 15.09 -4.25 11.58
C ASP A 42 14.30 -2.97 11.25
N ALA A 43 14.11 -2.11 12.25
CA ALA A 43 13.29 -0.90 12.12
C ALA A 43 13.75 0.02 10.97
N ASP A 44 15.07 0.09 10.72
CA ASP A 44 15.65 0.86 9.62
C ASP A 44 15.33 0.26 8.25
N ALA A 45 15.44 -1.07 8.12
CA ALA A 45 15.14 -1.77 6.87
C ALA A 45 13.64 -1.72 6.55
N TYR A 46 12.80 -1.94 7.56
CA TYR A 46 11.36 -1.79 7.44
C TYR A 46 10.97 -0.37 7.02
N THR A 47 11.57 0.66 7.63
CA THR A 47 11.26 2.06 7.28
C THR A 47 11.77 2.41 5.88
N ALA A 48 12.91 1.84 5.45
CA ALA A 48 13.49 2.07 4.12
C ALA A 48 12.63 1.51 2.98
N GLY A 49 11.80 0.49 3.23
CA GLY A 49 10.90 -0.06 2.22
C GLY A 49 9.71 0.84 1.86
N TRP A 50 9.44 1.89 2.64
CA TRP A 50 8.33 2.80 2.37
C TRP A 50 8.62 3.72 1.18
N ASN A 51 7.69 3.74 0.22
CA ASN A 51 7.75 4.59 -0.95
C ASN A 51 6.40 5.29 -1.17
N ARG A 52 6.48 6.57 -1.55
CA ARG A 52 5.31 7.34 -1.95
C ARG A 52 5.24 7.39 -3.46
N ASP A 53 4.19 6.80 -3.99
CA ASP A 53 3.88 6.86 -5.42
C ASP A 53 3.76 8.31 -5.92
N PRO A 54 4.06 8.56 -7.20
CA PRO A 54 3.85 9.86 -7.81
C PRO A 54 2.40 10.33 -7.65
N TRP A 55 2.21 11.63 -7.51
CA TRP A 55 0.87 12.21 -7.51
C TRP A 55 0.25 12.06 -8.90
N ILE A 56 -1.02 11.67 -8.92
CA ILE A 56 -1.82 11.57 -10.13
C ILE A 56 -2.94 12.60 -10.00
N ASP A 57 -3.08 13.45 -11.02
CA ASP A 57 -4.16 14.43 -11.08
C ASP A 57 -5.50 13.74 -11.29
N ALA A 58 -6.51 14.15 -10.54
CA ALA A 58 -7.86 13.63 -10.60
C ALA A 58 -8.88 14.76 -10.44
N SER A 59 -10.07 14.60 -11.02
CA SER A 59 -11.13 15.61 -10.99
C SER A 59 -12.08 15.49 -9.80
N ASP A 60 -12.03 14.37 -9.08
CA ASP A 60 -12.89 14.09 -7.92
C ASP A 60 -12.34 14.73 -6.64
N THR A 61 -13.22 15.00 -5.67
CA THR A 61 -12.81 15.51 -4.36
C THR A 61 -12.05 14.44 -3.55
N PRO A 62 -11.08 14.82 -2.68
CA PRO A 62 -10.28 13.87 -1.92
C PRO A 62 -11.07 12.89 -1.07
N ASP A 63 -12.23 13.30 -0.56
CA ASP A 63 -13.12 12.51 0.30
C ASP A 63 -13.85 11.39 -0.46
N LEU A 64 -14.11 11.57 -1.75
CA LEU A 64 -14.69 10.54 -2.61
C LEU A 64 -13.61 9.71 -3.30
N LEU A 65 -12.53 10.36 -3.74
CA LEU A 65 -11.46 9.72 -4.49
C LEU A 65 -10.67 8.71 -3.66
N ALA A 66 -10.22 9.10 -2.46
CA ALA A 66 -9.40 8.22 -1.63
C ALA A 66 -10.09 6.89 -1.28
N PRO A 67 -11.35 6.85 -0.79
CA PRO A 67 -12.03 5.58 -0.51
C PRO A 67 -12.35 4.80 -1.78
N ARG A 68 -12.67 5.46 -2.89
CA ARG A 68 -12.90 4.78 -4.18
C ARG A 68 -11.65 4.03 -4.63
N ILE A 69 -10.50 4.71 -4.68
CA ILE A 69 -9.23 4.08 -5.07
C ILE A 69 -8.81 3.00 -4.06
N ALA A 70 -9.06 3.22 -2.76
CA ALA A 70 -8.80 2.19 -1.76
C ALA A 70 -9.62 0.92 -2.03
N SER A 71 -10.92 1.05 -2.29
CA SER A 71 -11.78 -0.09 -2.64
C SER A 71 -11.38 -0.74 -3.97
N GLU A 72 -10.96 0.03 -4.97
CA GLU A 72 -10.43 -0.51 -6.24
C GLU A 72 -9.16 -1.32 -6.01
N LEU A 73 -8.20 -0.81 -5.24
CA LEU A 73 -6.99 -1.53 -4.86
C LEU A 73 -7.28 -2.79 -4.05
N GLU A 74 -8.26 -2.74 -3.14
CA GLU A 74 -8.69 -3.93 -2.38
C GLU A 74 -9.39 -4.96 -3.27
N ALA A 75 -10.18 -4.53 -4.26
CA ALA A 75 -10.80 -5.46 -5.20
C ALA A 75 -9.75 -6.06 -6.15
N GLU A 76 -8.78 -5.26 -6.57
CA GLU A 76 -7.73 -5.68 -7.49
C GLU A 76 -6.72 -6.60 -6.80
N LEU A 77 -6.26 -6.27 -5.60
CA LEU A 77 -5.31 -7.04 -4.80
C LEU A 77 -6.08 -7.90 -3.80
N SER A 78 -6.63 -9.00 -4.31
CA SER A 78 -7.21 -10.07 -3.51
C SER A 78 -6.15 -10.75 -2.64
N VAL A 79 -6.60 -11.54 -1.67
CA VAL A 79 -5.71 -12.35 -0.81
C VAL A 79 -4.78 -13.22 -1.65
N GLU A 80 -5.29 -13.84 -2.72
CA GLU A 80 -4.51 -14.71 -3.61
C GLU A 80 -3.36 -13.94 -4.31
N LYS A 81 -3.63 -12.72 -4.77
CA LYS A 81 -2.61 -11.86 -5.39
C LYS A 81 -1.57 -11.37 -4.38
N LEU A 82 -2.00 -11.05 -3.16
CA LEU A 82 -1.06 -10.71 -2.09
C LEU A 82 -0.14 -11.89 -1.79
N ASP A 83 -0.69 -13.11 -1.68
CA ASP A 83 0.10 -14.33 -1.50
C ASP A 83 1.08 -14.58 -2.65
N GLU A 84 0.67 -14.35 -3.90
CA GLU A 84 1.56 -14.44 -5.07
C GLU A 84 2.69 -13.40 -5.00
N LEU A 85 2.39 -12.15 -4.66
CA LEU A 85 3.39 -11.11 -4.45
C LEU A 85 4.40 -11.53 -3.37
N LEU A 86 3.92 -12.08 -2.25
CA LEU A 86 4.76 -12.56 -1.16
C LEU A 86 5.64 -13.75 -1.56
N LYS A 87 5.15 -14.65 -2.44
CA LYS A 87 5.95 -15.75 -2.99
C LYS A 87 7.07 -15.21 -3.87
N ASN A 88 6.75 -14.28 -4.78
CA ASN A 88 7.72 -13.68 -5.70
C ASN A 88 8.81 -12.87 -4.98
N LEU A 89 8.49 -12.27 -3.83
CA LEU A 89 9.46 -11.53 -2.99
C LEU A 89 10.57 -12.43 -2.40
N GLY A 90 10.33 -13.74 -2.28
CA GLY A 90 11.25 -14.69 -1.65
C GLY A 90 11.91 -15.69 -2.60
N GLU A 91 11.58 -15.67 -3.90
CA GLU A 91 12.28 -16.50 -4.88
C GLU A 91 13.70 -15.95 -5.11
N LYS A 92 14.69 -16.67 -4.58
CA LYS A 92 16.11 -16.39 -4.74
C LYS A 92 16.77 -17.55 -5.49
#